data_AF-A0A849SI29-F1
#
_entry.id   AF-A0A849SI29-F1
#
_cell.length_a   1.000
_cell.length_b   1.000
_cell.length_c   1.000
_cell.angle_alpha   90.00
_cell.angle_beta   90.00
_cell.angle_gamma   90.00
#
_symmetry.space_group_name_H-M   'P 1'
#
loop_
_entity.id
_entity.type
_entity.pdbx_description
1 polymer ?
#
loop_
_entity_poly.entity_id
_entity_poly.type
_entity_poly.pdbx_seq_one_letter_code
_entity_poly.pdbx_strand_id
1 'polypeptide(L)'
;MTNAETQLASYFAKYEPAMAKLGKALRAKLRARLPGLFEIVYVYESQNALVISYSPTENGYEGLCAIALYPREVKLSFGQGARLSKSDPNKLLQGRGTTVRHVVLNTVADFDRAEIEVLMAAALKLAQLRLDASAKGSVIIRAEAQKQRALRASKAARPASARRTAKARR
;
A
#
# COMPACT_ATOMS: atom_id res chain seq x y z
N MET A 1 -20.71 12.69 -8.86
CA MET A 1 -20.11 11.53 -8.17
C MET A 1 -18.71 11.33 -8.72
N THR A 2 -17.67 11.57 -7.93
CA THR A 2 -16.28 11.35 -8.36
C THR A 2 -16.03 9.84 -8.45
N ASN A 3 -15.74 9.34 -9.65
CA ASN A 3 -15.34 7.95 -9.86
C ASN A 3 -14.03 7.67 -9.10
N ALA A 4 -13.85 6.45 -8.57
CA ALA A 4 -12.67 6.04 -7.81
C ALA A 4 -11.35 6.31 -8.55
N GLU A 5 -11.34 6.14 -9.88
CA GLU A 5 -10.18 6.47 -10.73
C GLU A 5 -9.85 7.98 -10.72
N THR A 6 -10.87 8.84 -10.77
CA THR A 6 -10.69 10.29 -10.71
C THR A 6 -10.14 10.71 -9.35
N GLN A 7 -10.63 10.09 -8.28
CA GLN A 7 -10.14 10.36 -6.93
C GLN A 7 -8.68 9.91 -6.76
N LEU A 8 -8.32 8.72 -7.26
CA LEU A 8 -6.95 8.25 -7.25
C LEU A 8 -6.02 9.16 -8.07
N ALA A 9 -6.46 9.63 -9.24
CA ALA A 9 -5.71 10.59 -10.04
C ALA A 9 -5.44 11.90 -9.28
N SER A 10 -6.41 12.38 -8.49
CA SER A 10 -6.22 13.56 -7.63
C SER A 10 -5.19 13.35 -6.53
N TYR A 11 -5.03 12.12 -6.01
CA TYR A 11 -3.98 11.82 -5.02
C TYR A 11 -2.60 11.82 -5.64
N PHE A 12 -2.43 11.26 -6.85
CA PHE A 12 -1.17 11.36 -7.57
C PHE A 12 -0.79 12.80 -7.89
N ALA A 13 -1.76 13.68 -8.15
CA ALA A 13 -1.50 15.09 -8.45
C ALA A 13 -0.90 15.89 -7.28
N LYS A 14 -0.91 15.35 -6.06
CA LYS A 14 -0.29 15.98 -4.88
C LYS A 14 1.23 15.74 -4.78
N TYR A 15 1.77 14.85 -5.61
CA TYR A 15 3.19 14.52 -5.65
C TYR A 15 3.90 15.26 -6.76
N GLU A 16 5.21 15.42 -6.62
CA GLU A 16 6.09 15.93 -7.68
C GLU A 16 5.82 15.20 -9.01
N PRO A 17 5.81 15.91 -10.17
CA PRO A 17 5.42 15.32 -11.45
C PRO A 17 6.19 14.05 -11.81
N ALA A 18 7.49 14.00 -11.49
CA ALA A 18 8.33 12.83 -11.71
C ALA A 18 7.87 11.61 -10.88
N MET A 19 7.54 11.82 -9.61
CA MET A 19 7.07 10.77 -8.70
C MET A 19 5.65 10.31 -9.06
N ALA A 20 4.77 11.25 -9.42
CA ALA A 20 3.44 10.92 -9.91
C ALA A 20 3.50 10.08 -11.20
N LYS A 21 4.40 10.43 -12.13
CA LYS A 21 4.64 9.69 -13.37
C LYS A 21 5.17 8.28 -13.09
N LEU A 22 6.16 8.16 -12.21
CA LEU A 22 6.72 6.87 -11.80
C LEU A 22 5.64 5.98 -11.16
N GLY A 23 4.90 6.51 -10.19
CA GLY A 23 3.83 5.78 -9.50
C GLY A 23 2.71 5.31 -10.44
N LYS A 24 2.29 6.16 -11.39
CA LYS A 24 1.29 5.79 -12.41
C LYS A 24 1.81 4.69 -13.36
N ALA A 25 3.07 4.77 -13.77
CA ALA A 25 3.68 3.75 -14.63
C ALA A 25 3.80 2.40 -13.92
N LEU A 26 4.25 2.39 -12.65
CA LEU A 26 4.32 1.18 -11.84
C LEU A 26 2.93 0.58 -11.60
N ARG A 27 1.91 1.43 -11.33
CA ARG A 27 0.51 0.99 -11.23
C ARG A 27 0.04 0.30 -12.49
N ALA A 28 0.30 0.87 -13.67
CA ALA A 28 -0.10 0.27 -14.94
C ALA A 28 0.52 -1.12 -15.15
N LYS A 29 1.81 -1.26 -14.84
CA LYS A 29 2.50 -2.56 -14.93
C LYS A 29 1.96 -3.58 -13.93
N LEU A 30 1.67 -3.16 -12.70
CA LEU A 30 1.06 -4.04 -11.71
C LEU A 30 -0.32 -4.49 -12.13
N ARG A 31 -1.20 -3.61 -12.64
CA ARG A 31 -2.51 -4.01 -13.19
C ARG A 31 -2.38 -5.04 -14.31
N ALA A 32 -1.37 -4.91 -15.17
CA ALA A 32 -1.11 -5.88 -16.23
C ALA A 32 -0.63 -7.24 -15.69
N ARG A 33 0.22 -7.25 -14.66
CA ARG A 33 0.72 -8.48 -14.03
C ARG A 33 -0.28 -9.14 -13.07
N LEU A 34 -1.23 -8.37 -12.55
CA LEU A 34 -2.16 -8.75 -11.49
C LEU A 34 -3.62 -8.53 -11.92
N PRO A 35 -4.07 -9.13 -13.04
CA PRO A 35 -5.45 -9.00 -13.49
C PRO A 35 -6.41 -9.55 -12.42
N GLY A 36 -7.61 -8.98 -12.36
CA GLY A 36 -8.65 -9.33 -11.39
C GLY A 36 -8.46 -8.85 -9.95
N LEU A 37 -7.26 -8.42 -9.54
CA LEU A 37 -7.00 -7.98 -8.17
C LEU A 37 -7.58 -6.57 -7.91
N PHE A 38 -8.13 -6.36 -6.72
CA PHE A 38 -8.62 -5.06 -6.25
C PHE A 38 -7.45 -4.13 -5.93
N GLU A 39 -7.55 -2.89 -6.38
CA GLU A 39 -6.64 -1.80 -6.03
C GLU A 39 -7.19 -1.01 -4.85
N ILE A 40 -6.70 -1.29 -3.65
CA ILE A 40 -7.19 -0.68 -2.43
C ILE A 40 -6.27 0.46 -2.03
N VAL A 41 -6.82 1.68 -2.06
CA VAL A 41 -6.07 2.93 -1.95
C VAL A 41 -6.17 3.49 -0.53
N TYR A 42 -5.00 3.73 0.06
CA TYR A 42 -4.81 4.34 1.38
C TYR A 42 -3.97 5.61 1.25
N VAL A 43 -4.27 6.61 2.06
CA VAL A 43 -3.52 7.89 2.08
C VAL A 43 -3.06 8.15 3.51
N TYR A 44 -1.74 8.12 3.70
CA TYR A 44 -1.08 8.39 4.96
C TYR A 44 -0.53 9.82 4.92
N GLU A 45 -1.37 10.79 5.28
CA GLU A 45 -1.02 12.22 5.25
C GLU A 45 0.24 12.53 6.07
N SER A 46 0.40 11.93 7.25
CA SER A 46 1.56 12.17 8.14
C SER A 46 2.89 11.68 7.58
N GLN A 47 2.87 10.68 6.70
CA GLN A 47 4.07 10.12 6.08
C GLN A 47 4.24 10.62 4.63
N ASN A 48 3.32 11.48 4.18
CA ASN A 48 3.16 11.89 2.79
C ASN A 48 3.22 10.69 1.83
N ALA A 49 2.45 9.64 2.15
CA ALA A 49 2.49 8.37 1.44
C ALA A 49 1.13 7.99 0.86
N LEU A 50 1.12 7.59 -0.42
CA LEU A 50 -0.01 7.02 -1.13
C LEU A 50 0.27 5.54 -1.32
N VAL A 51 -0.58 4.69 -0.73
CA VAL A 51 -0.40 3.24 -0.78
C VAL A 51 -1.53 2.63 -1.59
N ILE A 52 -1.17 1.77 -2.55
CA ILE A 52 -2.10 0.98 -3.35
C ILE A 52 -1.79 -0.48 -3.09
N SER A 53 -2.69 -1.17 -2.38
CA SER A 53 -2.61 -2.61 -2.13
C SER A 53 -3.36 -3.38 -3.20
N TYR A 54 -2.76 -4.45 -3.72
CA TYR A 54 -3.35 -5.35 -4.71
C TYR A 54 -3.83 -6.61 -4.02
N SER A 55 -5.15 -6.76 -3.89
CA SER A 55 -5.75 -7.80 -3.04
C SER A 55 -6.78 -8.64 -3.80
N PRO A 56 -6.89 -9.96 -3.52
CA PRO A 56 -7.93 -10.82 -4.08
C PRO A 56 -9.32 -10.50 -3.52
N THR A 57 -9.39 -9.75 -2.43
CA THR A 57 -10.62 -9.32 -1.78
C THR A 57 -10.65 -7.80 -1.66
N GLU A 58 -11.76 -7.24 -1.17
CA GLU A 58 -11.86 -5.80 -0.87
C GLU A 58 -11.08 -5.38 0.39
N ASN A 59 -10.27 -6.28 0.96
CA ASN A 59 -9.49 -6.09 2.17
C ASN A 59 -7.99 -5.92 1.85
N GLY A 60 -7.43 -4.75 2.15
CA GLY A 60 -6.04 -4.43 1.79
C GLY A 60 -4.97 -5.20 2.56
N TYR A 61 -5.29 -5.74 3.73
CA TYR A 61 -4.35 -6.55 4.53
C TYR A 61 -4.16 -7.97 3.98
N GLU A 62 -5.09 -8.44 3.13
CA GLU A 62 -4.98 -9.70 2.38
C GLU A 62 -4.24 -9.50 1.06
N GLY A 63 -3.72 -8.28 0.83
CA GLY A 63 -2.99 -7.91 -0.35
C GLY A 63 -1.77 -8.79 -0.59
N LEU A 64 -1.62 -9.24 -1.83
CA LEU A 64 -0.44 -9.93 -2.31
C LEU A 64 0.80 -9.02 -2.18
N CYS A 65 0.67 -7.81 -2.71
CA CYS A 65 1.68 -6.77 -2.67
C CYS A 65 1.04 -5.38 -2.64
N ALA A 66 1.81 -4.36 -2.29
CA ALA A 66 1.40 -2.98 -2.34
C ALA A 66 2.53 -2.09 -2.89
N ILE A 67 2.17 -1.04 -3.62
CA ILE A 67 3.11 0.07 -3.88
C ILE A 67 2.83 1.20 -2.91
N ALA A 68 3.88 1.71 -2.28
CA ALA A 68 3.84 2.90 -1.45
C ALA A 68 4.66 4.00 -2.15
N LEU A 69 3.97 5.02 -2.64
CA LEU A 69 4.56 6.23 -3.20
C LEU A 69 4.89 7.19 -2.07
N TYR A 70 6.18 7.44 -1.86
CA TYR A 70 6.70 8.49 -0.98
C TYR A 70 7.22 9.66 -1.82
N PRO A 71 7.59 10.80 -1.21
CA PRO A 71 8.06 11.97 -1.97
C PRO A 71 9.37 11.76 -2.72
N ARG A 72 10.20 10.79 -2.30
CA ARG A 72 11.54 10.55 -2.87
C ARG A 72 11.74 9.16 -3.47
N GLU A 73 10.86 8.22 -3.15
CA GLU A 73 11.04 6.82 -3.50
C GLU A 73 9.68 6.11 -3.63
N VAL A 74 9.65 5.00 -4.36
CA VAL A 74 8.51 4.09 -4.36
C VAL A 74 8.94 2.77 -3.74
N LYS A 75 8.12 2.21 -2.86
CA LYS A 75 8.37 0.88 -2.26
C LYS A 75 7.37 -0.12 -2.79
N LEU A 76 7.85 -1.21 -3.38
CA LEU A 76 7.05 -2.41 -3.65
C LEU A 76 7.15 -3.32 -2.43
N SER A 77 6.05 -3.46 -1.69
CA SER A 77 5.97 -4.23 -0.45
C SER A 77 5.21 -5.54 -0.67
N PHE A 78 5.65 -6.60 -0.01
CA PHE A 78 4.98 -7.91 -0.01
C PHE A 78 4.45 -8.22 1.38
N GLY A 79 3.16 -8.50 1.50
CA GLY A 79 2.51 -8.78 2.79
C GLY A 79 3.14 -9.97 3.53
N GLN A 80 3.56 -10.97 2.75
CA GLN A 80 4.27 -12.17 3.23
C GLN A 80 5.78 -12.11 2.97
N GLY A 81 6.36 -10.90 2.91
CA GLY A 81 7.76 -10.67 2.53
C GLY A 81 8.80 -11.45 3.36
N ALA A 82 8.57 -11.66 4.66
CA ALA A 82 9.46 -12.44 5.52
C ALA A 82 9.47 -13.94 5.18
N ARG A 83 8.37 -14.47 4.62
CA ARG A 83 8.33 -15.83 4.07
C ARG A 83 8.99 -15.87 2.69
N LEU A 84 8.80 -14.81 1.90
CA LEU A 84 9.33 -14.63 0.56
C LEU A 84 10.86 -14.50 0.53
N SER A 85 11.50 -14.03 1.60
CA SER A 85 12.96 -13.87 1.67
C SER A 85 13.73 -15.18 1.50
N LYS A 86 13.10 -16.34 1.71
CA LYS A 86 13.71 -17.65 1.40
C LYS A 86 13.85 -17.89 -0.11
N SER A 87 13.08 -17.18 -0.91
CA SER A 87 13.05 -17.24 -2.38
C SER A 87 13.62 -15.97 -3.01
N ASP A 88 14.39 -15.18 -2.24
CA ASP A 88 15.05 -13.95 -2.67
C ASP A 88 16.57 -14.18 -2.78
N PRO A 89 17.05 -14.82 -3.87
CA PRO A 89 18.46 -15.20 -3.99
C PRO A 89 19.40 -13.99 -3.96
N ASN A 90 18.94 -12.85 -4.46
CA ASN A 90 19.72 -11.62 -4.58
C ASN A 90 19.54 -10.68 -3.38
N LYS A 91 18.79 -11.11 -2.34
CA LYS A 91 18.56 -10.37 -1.09
C LYS A 91 18.06 -8.94 -1.33
N LEU A 92 17.16 -8.77 -2.31
CA LEU A 92 16.55 -7.48 -2.64
C LEU A 92 15.58 -6.98 -1.57
N LEU A 93 14.97 -7.89 -0.80
CA LEU A 93 13.96 -7.58 0.19
C LEU A 93 14.56 -6.88 1.42
N GLN A 94 14.12 -5.65 1.62
CA GLN A 94 14.49 -4.77 2.73
C GLN A 94 13.40 -4.72 3.81
N GLY A 95 13.77 -4.13 4.95
CA GLY A 95 12.94 -4.03 6.15
C GLY A 95 13.26 -5.13 7.16
N ARG A 96 12.96 -4.87 8.44
CA ARG A 96 13.17 -5.81 9.55
C ARG A 96 11.86 -6.29 10.18
N GLY A 97 10.73 -5.96 9.55
CA GLY A 97 9.41 -6.40 9.99
C GLY A 97 9.30 -7.93 10.02
N THR A 98 8.41 -8.41 10.89
CA THR A 98 8.12 -9.84 11.07
C THR A 98 7.36 -10.44 9.89
N THR A 99 6.60 -9.62 9.15
CA THR A 99 5.75 -10.05 8.04
C THR A 99 6.12 -9.36 6.74
N VAL A 100 6.02 -8.03 6.69
CA VAL A 100 6.21 -7.25 5.47
C VAL A 100 7.70 -7.00 5.18
N ARG A 101 8.08 -7.21 3.91
CA ARG A 101 9.36 -6.78 3.34
C ARG A 101 9.10 -6.02 2.05
N HIS A 102 10.05 -5.19 1.64
CA HIS A 102 9.87 -4.33 0.47
C HIS A 102 11.14 -4.20 -0.38
N VAL A 103 10.97 -3.83 -1.63
CA VAL A 103 12.05 -3.38 -2.52
C VAL A 103 11.81 -1.91 -2.85
N VAL A 104 12.88 -1.12 -2.86
CA VAL A 104 12.83 0.28 -3.33
C VAL A 104 12.94 0.30 -4.85
N LEU A 105 12.01 0.98 -5.50
CA LEU A 105 11.95 1.20 -6.94
C LEU A 105 12.19 2.69 -7.20
N ASN A 106 13.30 3.01 -7.86
CA ASN A 106 13.66 4.37 -8.26
C ASN A 106 13.24 4.66 -9.70
N THR A 107 13.14 3.62 -10.53
CA THR A 107 12.75 3.72 -11.92
C THR A 107 11.70 2.68 -12.29
N VAL A 108 11.04 2.88 -13.43
CA VAL A 108 10.10 1.92 -14.01
C VAL A 108 10.82 0.63 -14.47
N ALA A 109 12.11 0.75 -14.83
CA ALA A 109 12.93 -0.39 -15.24
C ALA A 109 13.33 -1.29 -14.06
N ASP A 110 13.39 -0.75 -12.84
CA ASP A 110 13.65 -1.55 -11.64
C ASP A 110 12.60 -2.65 -11.46
N PHE A 111 11.36 -2.39 -11.87
CA PHE A 111 10.26 -3.35 -11.81
C PHE A 111 10.33 -4.45 -12.88
N ASP A 112 11.09 -4.24 -13.95
CA ASP A 112 11.29 -5.20 -15.05
C ASP A 112 12.49 -6.13 -14.81
N ARG A 113 13.23 -5.92 -13.73
CA ARG A 113 14.32 -6.80 -13.33
C ARG A 113 13.78 -8.22 -13.11
N ALA A 114 14.50 -9.22 -13.62
CA ALA A 114 14.12 -10.62 -13.52
C ALA A 114 13.93 -11.07 -12.07
N GLU A 115 14.68 -10.49 -11.14
CA GLU A 115 14.55 -10.76 -9.71
C GLU A 115 13.19 -10.33 -9.15
N ILE A 116 12.64 -9.21 -9.61
CA ILE A 116 11.31 -8.76 -9.19
C ILE A 116 10.24 -9.69 -9.75
N GLU A 117 10.42 -10.18 -10.97
CA GLU A 117 9.53 -11.18 -11.55
C GLU A 117 9.54 -12.49 -10.74
N VAL A 118 10.71 -12.98 -10.35
CA VAL A 118 10.87 -14.16 -9.47
C VAL A 118 10.15 -13.93 -8.12
N LEU A 119 10.31 -12.75 -7.51
CA LEU A 119 9.62 -12.40 -6.27
C LEU A 119 8.10 -12.36 -6.44
N MET A 120 7.60 -11.80 -7.54
CA MET A 120 6.17 -11.76 -7.85
C MET A 120 5.59 -13.17 -8.04
N ALA A 121 6.26 -14.03 -8.81
CA ALA A 121 5.84 -15.41 -9.03
C ALA A 121 5.83 -16.23 -7.72
N ALA A 122 6.87 -16.07 -6.90
CA ALA A 122 6.95 -16.72 -5.61
C ALA A 122 5.88 -16.20 -4.62
N ALA A 123 5.55 -14.91 -4.66
CA ALA A 123 4.47 -14.33 -3.87
C ALA A 123 3.11 -14.92 -4.28
N LEU A 124 2.82 -15.05 -5.58
CA LEU A 124 1.58 -15.67 -6.08
C LEU A 124 1.46 -17.12 -5.63
N LYS A 125 2.56 -17.89 -5.72
CA LYS A 125 2.63 -19.26 -5.26
C LYS A 125 2.37 -19.38 -3.75
N LEU A 126 2.98 -18.51 -2.95
CA LEU A 126 2.78 -18.46 -1.50
C LEU A 126 1.34 -18.10 -1.11
N ALA A 127 0.71 -17.20 -1.86
CA ALA A 127 -0.67 -16.79 -1.66
C ALA A 127 -1.68 -17.80 -2.23
N GLN A 128 -1.21 -18.83 -2.96
CA GLN A 128 -2.05 -19.81 -3.67
C GLN A 128 -3.06 -19.14 -4.63
N LEU A 129 -2.70 -17.98 -5.17
CA LEU A 129 -3.58 -17.23 -6.06
C LEU A 129 -3.40 -17.68 -7.51
N ARG A 130 -4.54 -17.91 -8.18
CA ARG A 130 -4.61 -18.10 -9.62
C ARG A 130 -5.22 -16.84 -10.22
N LEU A 131 -4.46 -16.18 -11.09
CA LEU A 131 -4.90 -14.96 -11.76
C LEU A 131 -5.72 -15.34 -13.00
N ASP A 132 -6.89 -14.74 -13.13
CA ASP A 132 -7.68 -14.82 -14.35
C ASP A 132 -7.35 -13.60 -15.22
N ALA A 133 -6.77 -13.84 -16.39
CA ALA A 133 -6.38 -12.79 -17.33
C ALA A 133 -7.58 -11.96 -17.85
N SER A 134 -8.79 -12.52 -17.80
CA SER A 134 -10.02 -11.85 -18.22
C SER A 134 -10.68 -11.02 -17.11
N ALA A 135 -10.28 -11.24 -15.85
CA ALA A 135 -10.88 -10.58 -14.70
C ALA A 135 -10.50 -9.10 -14.64
N LYS A 136 -11.51 -8.26 -14.44
CA LYS A 136 -11.33 -6.81 -14.28
C LYS A 136 -11.24 -6.48 -12.79
N GLY A 137 -10.04 -6.09 -12.35
CA GLY A 137 -9.86 -5.51 -11.01
C GLY A 137 -10.58 -4.17 -10.88
N SER A 138 -10.99 -3.83 -9.66
CA SER A 138 -11.65 -2.54 -9.36
C SER A 138 -10.85 -1.72 -8.36
N VAL A 139 -11.06 -0.40 -8.35
CA VAL A 139 -10.38 0.53 -7.45
C VAL A 139 -11.29 0.85 -6.27
N ILE A 140 -10.79 0.68 -5.05
CA ILE A 140 -11.50 0.97 -3.81
C ILE A 140 -10.74 2.03 -3.02
N ILE A 141 -11.35 3.20 -2.82
CA ILE A 141 -10.75 4.26 -2.01
C ILE A 141 -11.09 4.06 -0.53
N ARG A 142 -10.08 3.82 0.31
CA ARG A 142 -10.22 3.66 1.77
C ARG A 142 -9.66 4.85 2.57
N ALA A 143 -9.18 5.90 1.90
CA ALA A 143 -8.55 7.06 2.53
C ALA A 143 -9.41 7.73 3.64
N GLU A 144 -10.70 7.94 3.39
CA GLU A 144 -11.58 8.59 4.38
C GLU A 144 -11.88 7.67 5.56
N ALA A 145 -12.21 6.40 5.30
CA ALA A 145 -12.44 5.41 6.35
C ALA A 145 -11.20 5.22 7.26
N GLN A 146 -10.01 5.26 6.67
CA GLN A 146 -8.74 5.26 7.39
C GLN A 146 -8.60 6.48 8.30
N LYS A 147 -8.86 7.69 7.79
CA LYS A 147 -8.81 8.94 8.57
C LYS A 147 -9.78 8.91 9.75
N GLN A 148 -11.02 8.48 9.51
CA GLN A 148 -12.03 8.35 10.56
C GLN A 148 -11.63 7.34 11.64
N ARG A 149 -11.05 6.20 11.26
CA ARG A 149 -10.54 5.20 12.22
C ARG A 149 -9.39 5.75 13.07
N ALA A 150 -8.45 6.47 12.47
CA ALA A 150 -7.34 7.09 13.18
C ALA A 150 -7.81 8.14 14.20
N LEU A 151 -8.80 8.96 13.83
CA LEU A 151 -9.43 9.93 14.73
C LEU A 151 -10.17 9.27 15.90
N ARG A 152 -10.88 8.15 15.65
CA ARG A 152 -11.55 7.40 16.72
C ARG A 152 -10.54 6.78 17.69
N ALA A 153 -9.44 6.22 17.18
CA ALA A 153 -8.39 5.65 18.00
C ALA A 153 -7.71 6.71 18.88
N SER A 154 -7.41 7.89 18.35
CA SER A 154 -6.83 8.99 19.15
C SER A 154 -7.79 9.53 20.20
N LYS A 155 -9.10 9.58 19.91
CA LYS A 155 -10.12 9.95 20.88
C LYS A 155 -10.26 8.91 22.00
N ALA A 156 -10.20 7.62 21.67
CA ALA A 156 -10.25 6.53 22.63
C ALA A 156 -8.97 6.43 23.50
N ALA A 157 -7.82 6.77 22.93
CA ALA A 157 -6.54 6.79 23.63
C ALA A 157 -6.33 8.01 24.54
N ARG A 158 -7.20 9.03 24.48
CA ARG A 158 -7.18 10.18 25.40
C ARG A 158 -7.79 9.76 26.74
N PRO A 159 -7.02 9.64 27.84
CA PRO A 159 -7.61 9.36 29.14
C PRO A 159 -8.51 10.52 29.55
N ALA A 160 -9.60 10.21 30.25
CA ALA A 160 -10.52 11.18 30.85
C ALA A 160 -9.85 11.94 32.01
N SER A 161 -8.83 12.75 31.75
CA SER A 161 -8.16 13.59 32.75
C SER A 161 -8.54 15.06 32.57
N ALA A 162 -9.80 15.39 32.82
CA ALA A 162 -10.25 16.77 32.99
C ALA A 162 -11.53 16.86 33.83
N ARG A 163 -11.53 16.25 35.03
CA ARG A 163 -12.53 16.59 36.07
C ARG A 163 -12.06 16.27 37.49
N ARG A 164 -11.01 16.94 37.95
CA ARG A 164 -10.63 17.12 39.38
C ARG A 164 -10.00 18.51 39.45
N THR A 165 -10.35 19.48 40.29
CA THR A 165 -11.32 19.62 41.37
C THR A 165 -11.35 21.12 41.64
N ALA A 166 -12.43 21.83 41.30
CA ALA A 166 -12.72 23.12 41.91
C ALA A 166 -13.57 22.82 43.15
N LYS A 167 -12.93 22.64 44.31
CA LYS A 167 -13.63 22.62 45.59
C LYS A 167 -12.81 23.35 46.65
N ALA A 168 -13.40 24.42 47.12
CA ALA A 168 -13.04 25.34 48.19
C ALA A 168 -12.43 24.71 49.45
N ARG A 169 -11.61 25.51 50.15
CA ARG A 169 -11.63 25.81 51.59
C ARG A 169 -10.59 26.92 51.84
N ARG A 170 -11.05 28.14 52.16
CA ARG A 170 -11.19 28.73 53.51
C ARG A 170 -9.85 29.04 54.15
#